data_AF-A0A2W4TRA3-F1
#
_entry.id   AF-A0A2W4TRA3-F1
#
_cell.length_a   1.000
_cell.length_b   1.000
_cell.length_c   1.000
_cell.angle_alpha   90.00
_cell.angle_beta   90.00
_cell.angle_gamma   90.00
#
_symmetry.space_group_name_H-M   'P 1'
#
loop_
_entity.id
_entity.type
_entity.pdbx_description
1 polymer ?
#
loop_
_entity_poly.entity_id
_entity_poly.type
_entity_poly.pdbx_seq_one_letter_code
_entity_poly.pdbx_strand_id
1 'polypeptide(L)'
;MRWKLLMLAGVVATAACREADRPGPPVYGALVAVDSDPRGARIFVERQQRAQVTPDTLSDVPIGRREIGARLDSMGVPYGFAELVEVPEEGIVEVFGPLLFRCTVDECFRVFTKYRTANTIRFATSPTGHLFYIDGTGGGLFWPAETQNSYVAGGGAAFAGVWGTTSTPVALGPYSFGDQFGNWAHYLAGRPAPEVNESETGFSLRQTTWVLPPGIFGLYNTVRGLEIEQEVIGRHDVEGVLLVRLTYRNISSHPAYRQMDPQPAEGGTYTDAYIAFALDADIGEAEDDLVSYDPDLGLVFMYDAQFREGGFQGGWANRPALVGVRVLEAPAGLTPILTAWPRSEDWYPGTVSESNGWGWLAGQQDQSRFPRHPDARIGYAPTVPDDYRIVASVGPLRLMPGDAASLTVAVVIAEPEPGTFVSGQTVPPGDPLDPNRQILRVAEGLRQRAIAAEELLDLLPARR
;
A
#
# COMPACT_ATOMS: atom_id res chain seq x y z
N MET A 1 105.89 14.80 -13.04
CA MET A 1 104.70 15.29 -13.78
C MET A 1 104.01 14.12 -14.47
N ARG A 2 102.78 13.78 -14.05
CA ARG A 2 101.69 13.15 -14.83
C ARG A 2 100.74 12.42 -13.88
N TRP A 3 99.64 13.10 -13.54
CA TRP A 3 98.43 12.51 -12.99
C TRP A 3 97.86 11.48 -13.96
N LYS A 4 97.45 10.31 -13.45
CA LYS A 4 96.60 9.36 -14.17
C LYS A 4 95.15 9.62 -13.76
N LEU A 5 94.35 10.09 -14.74
CA LEU A 5 92.90 10.13 -14.68
C LEU A 5 92.33 8.70 -14.60
N LEU A 6 91.45 8.46 -13.63
CA LEU A 6 90.51 7.35 -13.63
C LEU A 6 89.27 7.78 -14.42
N MET A 7 89.07 7.16 -15.59
CA MET A 7 87.83 7.23 -16.37
C MET A 7 86.81 6.26 -15.77
N LEU A 8 85.70 6.79 -15.26
CA LEU A 8 84.51 6.02 -14.90
C LEU A 8 83.64 5.91 -16.16
N ALA A 9 83.49 4.69 -16.69
CA ALA A 9 82.57 4.41 -17.79
C ALA A 9 81.14 4.28 -17.22
N GLY A 10 80.30 5.30 -17.45
CA GLY A 10 78.88 5.23 -17.18
C GLY A 10 78.17 4.43 -18.28
N VAL A 11 77.68 3.24 -17.92
CA VAL A 11 76.73 2.49 -18.74
C VAL A 11 75.36 3.13 -18.58
N VAL A 12 74.88 3.86 -19.59
CA VAL A 12 73.49 4.29 -19.68
C VAL A 12 72.68 3.11 -20.20
N ALA A 13 72.04 2.38 -19.29
CA ALA A 13 71.03 1.40 -19.64
C ALA A 13 69.75 2.15 -20.04
N THR A 14 69.49 2.26 -21.33
CA THR A 14 68.17 2.66 -21.84
C THR A 14 67.21 1.50 -21.60
N ALA A 15 66.56 1.48 -20.43
CA ALA A 15 65.37 0.69 -20.23
C ALA A 15 64.27 1.26 -21.14
N ALA A 16 64.07 0.62 -22.30
CA ALA A 16 62.83 0.78 -23.04
C ALA A 16 61.72 0.22 -22.14
N CYS A 17 60.98 1.10 -21.47
CA CYS A 17 59.70 0.74 -20.88
C CYS A 17 58.83 0.22 -22.03
N ARG A 18 58.69 -1.11 -22.13
CA ARG A 18 57.60 -1.70 -22.91
C ARG A 18 56.32 -1.10 -22.33
N GLU A 19 55.58 -0.44 -23.21
CA GLU A 19 54.22 0.05 -22.99
C GLU A 19 53.30 -1.17 -22.83
N ALA A 20 53.49 -1.93 -21.75
CA ALA A 20 52.59 -2.99 -21.34
C ALA A 20 51.35 -2.31 -20.75
N ASP A 21 50.20 -2.67 -21.32
CA ASP A 21 48.85 -2.39 -20.82
C ASP A 21 48.37 -0.94 -20.92
N ARG A 22 48.46 -0.34 -22.12
CA ARG A 22 47.42 0.65 -22.49
C ARG A 22 46.12 -0.12 -22.72
N PRO A 23 45.04 0.12 -21.96
CA PRO A 23 43.74 -0.48 -22.25
C PRO A 23 43.37 -0.15 -23.70
N GLY A 24 43.06 -1.18 -24.50
CA GLY A 24 42.51 -0.98 -25.82
C GLY A 24 41.21 -0.17 -25.74
N PRO A 25 40.81 0.52 -26.83
CA PRO A 25 39.50 1.16 -26.86
C PRO A 25 38.40 0.13 -26.54
N PRO A 26 37.32 0.53 -25.83
CA PRO A 26 36.25 -0.39 -25.49
C PRO A 26 35.68 -1.04 -26.76
N VAL A 27 35.61 -2.36 -26.77
CA VAL A 27 34.92 -3.10 -27.83
C VAL A 27 33.44 -3.11 -27.47
N TYR A 28 32.64 -2.42 -28.29
CA TYR A 28 31.18 -2.40 -28.17
C TYR A 28 30.59 -3.71 -28.70
N GLY A 29 29.59 -4.22 -28.01
CA GLY A 29 28.94 -5.48 -28.33
C GLY A 29 27.64 -5.32 -29.12
N ALA A 30 26.77 -6.31 -28.93
CA ALA A 30 25.40 -6.33 -29.40
C ALA A 30 24.60 -5.06 -29.08
N LEU A 31 23.53 -4.82 -29.86
CA LEU A 31 22.55 -3.78 -29.55
C LEU A 31 21.82 -4.15 -28.25
N VAL A 32 21.61 -3.17 -27.37
CA VAL A 32 20.85 -3.37 -26.13
C VAL A 32 19.55 -2.59 -26.20
N ALA A 33 18.43 -3.28 -26.38
CA ALA A 33 17.10 -2.68 -26.32
C ALA A 33 16.65 -2.57 -24.86
N VAL A 34 16.41 -1.35 -24.39
CA VAL A 34 15.99 -1.06 -23.01
C VAL A 34 14.57 -0.52 -23.02
N ASP A 35 13.64 -1.21 -22.37
CA ASP A 35 12.26 -0.76 -22.15
C ASP A 35 11.93 -0.75 -20.64
N SER A 36 10.88 -0.03 -20.25
CA SER A 36 10.42 0.00 -18.87
C SER A 36 8.92 0.15 -18.78
N ASP A 37 8.39 -0.20 -17.62
CA ASP A 37 6.97 -0.09 -17.34
C ASP A 37 6.68 0.74 -16.06
N PRO A 38 6.18 1.99 -16.17
CA PRO A 38 5.83 2.71 -17.40
C PRO A 38 7.06 3.16 -18.23
N ARG A 39 6.81 3.60 -19.47
CA ARG A 39 7.84 4.15 -20.38
C ARG A 39 8.23 5.58 -20.03
N GLY A 40 9.37 6.04 -20.53
CA GLY A 40 9.88 7.41 -20.36
C GLY A 40 10.92 7.57 -19.25
N ALA A 41 11.42 6.48 -18.68
CA ALA A 41 12.47 6.51 -17.66
C ALA A 41 13.85 6.75 -18.27
N ARG A 42 14.71 7.46 -17.56
CA ARG A 42 16.11 7.67 -17.98
C ARG A 42 16.87 6.35 -17.91
N ILE A 43 17.68 6.08 -18.92
CA ILE A 43 18.49 4.86 -19.00
C ILE A 43 19.84 5.06 -18.30
N PHE A 44 20.30 4.03 -17.58
CA PHE A 44 21.59 3.99 -16.89
C PHE A 44 22.38 2.77 -17.34
N VAL A 45 23.69 2.95 -17.51
CA VAL A 45 24.66 1.87 -17.74
C VAL A 45 25.79 2.05 -16.72
N GLU A 46 26.08 1.03 -15.91
CA GLU A 46 27.08 1.09 -14.85
C GLU A 46 26.86 2.31 -13.91
N ARG A 47 25.59 2.56 -13.55
CA ARG A 47 25.13 3.70 -12.73
C ARG A 47 25.36 5.08 -13.36
N GLN A 48 25.90 5.15 -14.57
CA GLN A 48 26.05 6.41 -15.29
C GLN A 48 24.78 6.70 -16.09
N GLN A 49 24.20 7.87 -15.84
CA GLN A 49 23.02 8.33 -16.56
C GLN A 49 23.36 8.55 -18.04
N ARG A 50 22.47 8.09 -18.93
CA ARG A 50 22.51 8.36 -20.36
C ARG A 50 21.56 9.51 -20.73
N ALA A 51 21.60 9.95 -21.99
CA ALA A 51 20.67 10.96 -22.49
C ALA A 51 19.31 10.35 -22.92
N GLN A 52 19.33 9.05 -23.24
CA GLN A 52 18.20 8.26 -23.70
C GLN A 52 17.16 7.99 -22.60
N VAL A 53 15.92 7.77 -23.03
CA VAL A 53 14.80 7.38 -22.18
C VAL A 53 14.09 6.17 -22.77
N THR A 54 13.49 5.31 -21.93
CA THR A 54 12.80 4.11 -22.40
C THR A 54 11.53 4.42 -23.21
N PRO A 55 11.21 3.64 -24.26
CA PRO A 55 12.03 2.60 -24.87
C PRO A 55 13.13 3.20 -25.76
N ASP A 56 14.35 2.66 -25.69
CA ASP A 56 15.45 3.04 -26.60
C ASP A 56 16.40 1.84 -26.86
N THR A 57 17.28 1.96 -27.85
CA THR A 57 18.31 0.96 -28.17
C THR A 57 19.70 1.58 -28.06
N LEU A 58 20.55 1.00 -27.22
CA LEU A 58 21.94 1.42 -27.04
C LEU A 58 22.85 0.64 -27.99
N SER A 59 23.72 1.35 -28.72
CA SER A 59 24.70 0.75 -29.63
C SER A 59 26.14 0.84 -29.12
N ASP A 60 26.35 1.41 -27.93
CA ASP A 60 27.67 1.73 -27.38
C ASP A 60 27.89 1.09 -25.99
N VAL A 61 27.32 -0.10 -25.79
CA VAL A 61 27.50 -0.89 -24.56
C VAL A 61 28.67 -1.88 -24.75
N PRO A 62 29.72 -1.84 -23.91
CA PRO A 62 30.86 -2.73 -24.08
C PRO A 62 30.53 -4.21 -23.80
N ILE A 63 31.13 -5.15 -24.54
CA ILE A 63 30.95 -6.61 -24.40
C ILE A 63 31.24 -7.10 -22.98
N GLY A 64 30.40 -7.98 -22.45
CA GLY A 64 30.54 -8.63 -21.15
C GLY A 64 29.39 -8.33 -20.20
N ARG A 65 29.51 -8.77 -18.95
CA ARG A 65 28.52 -8.48 -17.89
C ARG A 65 28.40 -6.98 -17.59
N ARG A 66 27.20 -6.42 -17.72
CA ARG A 66 26.90 -4.99 -17.49
C ARG A 66 25.68 -4.77 -16.61
N GLU A 67 25.74 -3.77 -15.73
CA GLU A 67 24.58 -3.26 -15.00
C GLU A 67 23.83 -2.25 -15.88
N ILE A 68 22.61 -2.60 -16.30
CA ILE A 68 21.75 -1.76 -17.15
C ILE A 68 20.40 -1.61 -16.47
N GLY A 69 19.86 -0.39 -16.47
CA GLY A 69 18.61 -0.11 -15.78
C GLY A 69 17.94 1.17 -16.25
N ALA A 70 16.77 1.43 -15.68
CA ALA A 70 16.03 2.64 -15.92
C ALA A 70 15.51 3.23 -14.61
N ARG A 71 15.46 4.56 -14.54
CA ARG A 71 14.92 5.30 -13.38
C ARG A 71 14.03 6.45 -13.82
N LEU A 72 12.90 6.57 -13.14
CA LEU A 72 11.96 7.67 -13.23
C LEU A 72 11.81 8.32 -11.85
N ASP A 73 12.15 9.60 -11.76
CA ASP A 73 11.83 10.38 -10.56
C ASP A 73 10.41 10.94 -10.73
N SER A 74 9.49 10.52 -9.85
CA SER A 74 8.10 10.99 -9.87
C SER A 74 7.76 11.63 -8.53
N MET A 75 7.38 12.91 -8.57
CA MET A 75 7.08 13.74 -7.40
C MET A 75 8.20 13.71 -6.32
N GLY A 76 9.47 13.63 -6.71
CA GLY A 76 10.60 13.55 -5.76
C GLY A 76 10.83 12.17 -5.15
N VAL A 77 10.16 11.13 -5.64
CA VAL A 77 10.38 9.73 -5.25
C VAL A 77 10.97 8.97 -6.45
N PRO A 78 12.11 8.26 -6.28
CA PRO A 78 12.73 7.51 -7.36
C PRO A 78 12.12 6.12 -7.55
N TYR A 79 11.72 5.79 -8.77
CA TYR A 79 11.25 4.47 -9.20
C TYR A 79 12.24 3.91 -10.22
N GLY A 80 12.60 2.64 -10.12
CA GLY A 80 13.54 2.09 -11.09
C GLY A 80 13.82 0.61 -10.92
N PHE A 81 14.56 0.10 -11.89
CA PHE A 81 15.14 -1.24 -11.85
C PHE A 81 16.58 -1.17 -12.39
N ALA A 82 17.36 -2.18 -12.05
CA ALA A 82 18.67 -2.44 -12.64
C ALA A 82 18.88 -3.94 -12.71
N GLU A 83 19.47 -4.40 -13.81
CA GLU A 83 19.74 -5.80 -14.10
C GLU A 83 21.20 -5.97 -14.53
N LEU A 84 21.80 -7.08 -14.13
CA LEU A 84 23.12 -7.49 -14.62
C LEU A 84 22.94 -8.41 -15.83
N VAL A 85 23.24 -7.89 -17.03
CA VAL A 85 23.07 -8.61 -18.30
C VAL A 85 24.39 -8.91 -18.97
N GLU A 86 24.51 -10.05 -19.63
CA GLU A 86 25.68 -10.41 -20.43
C GLU A 86 25.52 -9.85 -21.85
N VAL A 87 26.36 -8.89 -22.24
CA VAL A 87 26.33 -8.28 -23.57
C VAL A 87 27.28 -9.06 -24.50
N PRO A 88 26.78 -9.84 -25.48
CA PRO A 88 27.61 -10.59 -26.41
C PRO A 88 28.23 -9.67 -27.48
N GLU A 89 29.10 -10.22 -28.32
CA GLU A 89 29.75 -9.49 -29.42
C GLU A 89 28.75 -9.07 -30.52
N GLU A 90 27.77 -9.92 -30.83
CA GLU A 90 26.75 -9.68 -31.85
C GLU A 90 25.35 -10.04 -31.34
N GLY A 91 24.31 -9.45 -31.96
CA GLY A 91 22.91 -9.74 -31.67
C GLY A 91 22.15 -8.56 -31.03
N ILE A 92 21.05 -8.89 -30.36
CA ILE A 92 20.23 -7.96 -29.58
C ILE A 92 20.04 -8.53 -28.18
N VAL A 93 20.33 -7.73 -27.15
CA VAL A 93 20.01 -8.02 -25.74
C VAL A 93 18.80 -7.18 -25.35
N GLU A 94 17.77 -7.83 -24.82
CA GLU A 94 16.59 -7.13 -24.31
C GLU A 94 16.72 -6.95 -22.80
N VAL A 95 16.56 -5.71 -22.36
CA VAL A 95 16.53 -5.32 -20.94
C VAL A 95 15.18 -4.66 -20.70
N PHE A 96 14.36 -5.29 -19.87
CA PHE A 96 13.04 -4.81 -19.55
C PHE A 96 12.79 -5.02 -18.07
N GLY A 97 12.19 -4.02 -17.42
CA GLY A 97 11.80 -4.13 -16.03
C GLY A 97 10.71 -3.13 -15.62
N PRO A 98 9.90 -3.48 -14.61
CA PRO A 98 8.94 -2.56 -14.03
C PRO A 98 9.64 -1.48 -13.19
N LEU A 99 9.18 -0.24 -13.27
CA LEU A 99 9.66 0.86 -12.45
C LEU A 99 8.92 0.85 -11.11
N LEU A 100 9.48 0.11 -10.16
CA LEU A 100 8.92 0.00 -8.82
C LEU A 100 9.71 0.86 -7.82
N PHE A 101 9.02 1.40 -6.83
CA PHE A 101 9.66 1.97 -5.65
C PHE A 101 9.97 0.85 -4.65
N ARG A 102 11.22 0.75 -4.23
CA ARG A 102 11.69 -0.21 -3.23
C ARG A 102 12.39 0.52 -2.09
N CYS A 103 11.69 0.70 -0.99
CA CYS A 103 12.30 0.95 0.32
C CYS A 103 12.27 -0.36 1.11
N THR A 104 13.24 -0.58 1.98
CA THR A 104 13.35 -1.80 2.79
C THR A 104 13.50 -1.51 4.28
N VAL A 105 13.40 -0.24 4.67
CA VAL A 105 13.54 0.24 6.05
C VAL A 105 12.52 1.35 6.29
N ASP A 106 11.94 1.38 7.49
CA ASP A 106 10.92 2.36 7.89
C ASP A 106 11.34 3.80 7.66
N GLU A 107 12.59 4.16 7.97
CA GLU A 107 13.10 5.52 7.78
C GLU A 107 12.97 5.97 6.32
N CYS A 108 13.25 5.07 5.38
CA CYS A 108 13.10 5.31 3.96
C CYS A 108 11.63 5.63 3.63
N PHE A 109 10.69 4.85 4.15
CA PHE A 109 9.26 5.10 3.93
C PHE A 109 8.78 6.41 4.57
N ARG A 110 9.12 6.65 5.85
CA ARG A 110 8.72 7.86 6.59
C ARG A 110 9.22 9.13 5.89
N VAL A 111 10.43 9.10 5.34
CA VAL A 111 11.00 10.23 4.57
C VAL A 111 10.17 10.57 3.33
N PHE A 112 9.46 9.61 2.76
CA PHE A 112 8.66 9.80 1.54
C PHE A 112 7.14 9.86 1.79
N THR A 113 6.69 9.83 3.04
CA THR A 113 5.29 10.08 3.39
C THR A 113 4.90 11.51 3.04
N LYS A 114 3.76 11.66 2.34
CA LYS A 114 3.24 12.97 1.95
C LYS A 114 1.85 13.19 2.52
N TYR A 115 1.75 14.23 3.34
CA TYR A 115 0.48 14.72 3.84
C TYR A 115 -0.29 15.47 2.77
N ARG A 116 -1.58 15.18 2.68
CA ARG A 116 -2.56 15.79 1.79
C ARG A 116 -3.72 16.30 2.62
N THR A 117 -4.29 17.42 2.23
CA THR A 117 -5.48 17.96 2.89
C THR A 117 -6.62 17.96 1.89
N ALA A 118 -7.75 17.38 2.29
CA ALA A 118 -8.99 17.43 1.55
C ALA A 118 -10.11 17.74 2.54
N ASN A 119 -10.80 18.86 2.30
CA ASN A 119 -11.78 19.39 3.24
C ASN A 119 -11.20 19.56 4.67
N THR A 120 -11.96 19.17 5.69
CA THR A 120 -11.57 19.12 7.09
C THR A 120 -10.62 17.98 7.41
N ILE A 121 -10.20 17.15 6.45
CA ILE A 121 -9.33 16.00 6.70
C ILE A 121 -7.92 16.27 6.18
N ARG A 122 -6.91 15.93 6.98
CA ARG A 122 -5.52 15.80 6.50
C ARG A 122 -5.10 14.34 6.62
N PHE A 123 -4.51 13.76 5.59
CA PHE A 123 -4.14 12.35 5.57
C PHE A 123 -2.77 12.08 4.91
N ALA A 124 -2.13 10.97 5.29
CA ALA A 124 -0.76 10.65 4.93
C ALA A 124 -0.64 9.56 3.86
N THR A 125 -0.33 9.93 2.62
CA THR A 125 -0.11 8.97 1.51
C THR A 125 1.34 8.48 1.45
N SER A 126 1.53 7.20 1.11
CA SER A 126 2.85 6.58 0.91
C SER A 126 3.10 6.23 -0.55
N PRO A 127 4.35 6.34 -1.05
CA PRO A 127 4.72 5.82 -2.37
C PRO A 127 4.52 4.31 -2.53
N THR A 128 4.31 3.53 -1.46
CA THR A 128 4.01 2.10 -1.56
C THR A 128 2.55 1.77 -1.87
N GLY A 129 1.62 2.69 -1.64
CA GLY A 129 0.19 2.46 -1.88
C GLY A 129 -0.68 2.45 -0.63
N HIS A 130 -0.11 2.52 0.58
CA HIS A 130 -0.91 2.72 1.78
C HIS A 130 -1.42 4.18 1.87
N LEU A 131 -2.67 4.35 2.33
CA LEU A 131 -3.33 5.67 2.46
C LEU A 131 -3.18 6.32 3.81
N PHE A 132 -3.02 5.50 4.84
CA PHE A 132 -2.72 5.92 6.20
C PHE A 132 -1.60 4.99 6.66
N TYR A 133 -0.39 5.52 6.83
CA TYR A 133 0.76 4.68 7.12
C TYR A 133 1.79 5.41 7.98
N ILE A 134 1.70 5.27 9.30
CA ILE A 134 2.81 5.50 10.25
C ILE A 134 2.64 4.58 11.47
N ASP A 135 3.58 3.62 11.61
CA ASP A 135 4.03 2.85 12.80
C ASP A 135 3.07 2.36 13.91
N GLY A 136 1.76 2.41 13.72
CA GLY A 136 0.80 1.85 14.69
C GLY A 136 0.71 2.66 15.99
N THR A 137 1.05 3.96 15.96
CA THR A 137 0.94 4.86 17.12
C THR A 137 0.03 6.07 16.87
N GLY A 138 -0.82 6.01 15.84
CA GLY A 138 -1.63 7.12 15.37
C GLY A 138 -0.80 8.18 14.62
N GLY A 139 -0.92 8.25 13.28
CA GLY A 139 -0.20 9.26 12.49
C GLY A 139 -0.66 9.41 11.04
N GLY A 140 -1.83 8.87 10.70
CA GLY A 140 -2.31 8.78 9.32
C GLY A 140 -3.39 9.80 9.00
N LEU A 141 -4.53 9.74 9.69
CA LEU A 141 -5.72 10.56 9.42
C LEU A 141 -5.93 11.58 10.54
N PHE A 142 -5.80 12.85 10.23
CA PHE A 142 -5.95 13.96 11.17
C PHE A 142 -7.26 14.70 10.93
N TRP A 143 -7.95 15.04 12.01
CA TRP A 143 -9.21 15.77 11.91
C TRP A 143 -9.51 16.64 13.15
N PRO A 144 -9.96 17.88 12.96
CA PRO A 144 -9.91 18.66 11.73
C PRO A 144 -8.48 18.81 11.15
N ALA A 145 -8.36 19.19 9.88
CA ALA A 145 -7.13 19.17 9.10
C ALA A 145 -6.01 20.05 9.68
N GLU A 146 -6.38 21.09 10.43
CA GLU A 146 -5.50 22.00 11.14
C GLU A 146 -4.98 21.47 12.48
N THR A 147 -5.52 20.34 12.96
CA THR A 147 -5.14 19.75 14.24
C THR A 147 -3.99 18.75 14.09
N GLN A 148 -3.47 18.29 15.24
CA GLN A 148 -2.56 17.14 15.32
C GLN A 148 -3.26 15.91 15.91
N ASN A 149 -4.59 15.95 16.08
CA ASN A 149 -5.34 14.80 16.58
C ASN A 149 -5.43 13.77 15.47
N SER A 150 -4.68 12.67 15.61
CA SER A 150 -4.77 11.52 14.71
C SER A 150 -5.88 10.60 15.19
N TYR A 151 -6.66 10.11 14.24
CA TYR A 151 -7.78 9.19 14.46
C TYR A 151 -7.55 7.81 13.84
N VAL A 152 -6.48 7.66 13.06
CA VAL A 152 -6.14 6.43 12.35
C VAL A 152 -4.63 6.26 12.33
N ALA A 153 -4.15 5.09 12.73
CA ALA A 153 -2.74 4.72 12.65
C ALA A 153 -2.38 4.07 11.31
N GLY A 154 -3.30 3.30 10.73
CA GLY A 154 -3.07 2.55 9.50
C GLY A 154 -4.33 2.35 8.66
N GLY A 155 -4.17 2.19 7.36
CA GLY A 155 -5.27 1.74 6.51
C GLY A 155 -4.99 1.81 5.01
N GLY A 156 -5.80 1.05 4.27
CA GLY A 156 -5.66 0.90 2.83
C GLY A 156 -6.26 -0.41 2.32
N ALA A 157 -5.76 -0.84 1.17
CA ALA A 157 -6.19 -2.05 0.51
C ALA A 157 -5.86 -3.30 1.33
N ALA A 158 -6.85 -4.15 1.52
CA ALA A 158 -6.72 -5.51 2.03
C ALA A 158 -7.27 -6.51 1.01
N PHE A 159 -6.81 -7.76 1.09
CA PHE A 159 -7.22 -8.82 0.18
C PHE A 159 -7.17 -10.17 0.89
N ALA A 160 -8.09 -11.07 0.56
CA ALA A 160 -7.98 -12.47 0.91
C ALA A 160 -8.40 -13.34 -0.27
N GLY A 161 -7.90 -14.57 -0.32
CA GLY A 161 -8.39 -15.56 -1.26
C GLY A 161 -7.80 -16.94 -1.00
N VAL A 162 -8.35 -17.94 -1.64
CA VAL A 162 -7.77 -19.28 -1.72
C VAL A 162 -6.94 -19.34 -2.99
N TRP A 163 -5.64 -19.61 -2.83
CA TRP A 163 -4.72 -19.70 -3.95
C TRP A 163 -4.94 -21.02 -4.72
N GLY A 164 -5.45 -20.92 -5.95
CA GLY A 164 -5.98 -22.06 -6.69
C GLY A 164 -4.95 -23.17 -7.00
N THR A 165 -3.65 -22.87 -7.00
CA THR A 165 -2.63 -23.91 -7.26
C THR A 165 -2.31 -24.76 -6.03
N THR A 166 -2.61 -24.27 -4.82
CA THR A 166 -2.26 -24.97 -3.56
C THR A 166 -3.45 -25.12 -2.61
N SER A 167 -4.62 -24.59 -2.97
CA SER A 167 -5.81 -24.51 -2.12
C SER A 167 -5.52 -23.90 -0.74
N THR A 168 -4.53 -23.01 -0.67
CA THR A 168 -4.10 -22.37 0.59
C THR A 168 -4.82 -21.03 0.75
N PRO A 169 -5.52 -20.77 1.87
CA PRO A 169 -6.00 -19.44 2.20
C PRO A 169 -4.81 -18.49 2.39
N VAL A 170 -4.86 -17.35 1.71
CA VAL A 170 -3.85 -16.29 1.77
C VAL A 170 -4.54 -14.95 1.99
N ALA A 171 -3.86 -14.01 2.64
CA ALA A 171 -4.42 -12.72 2.99
C ALA A 171 -3.35 -11.63 3.13
N LEU A 172 -3.72 -10.44 2.68
CA LEU A 172 -2.98 -9.19 2.77
C LEU A 172 -3.78 -8.23 3.65
N GLY A 173 -3.19 -7.84 4.78
CA GLY A 173 -3.74 -6.84 5.70
C GLY A 173 -3.16 -5.45 5.46
N PRO A 174 -3.55 -4.47 6.30
CA PRO A 174 -3.08 -3.09 6.16
C PRO A 174 -1.63 -2.86 6.60
N TYR A 175 -0.99 -3.84 7.27
CA TYR A 175 0.36 -3.70 7.81
C TYR A 175 1.44 -4.40 7.00
N SER A 176 2.66 -3.91 7.17
CA SER A 176 3.87 -4.57 6.75
C SER A 176 4.36 -5.53 7.85
N PHE A 177 5.10 -6.57 7.47
CA PHE A 177 5.62 -7.54 8.45
C PHE A 177 6.89 -7.00 9.11
N GLY A 178 6.86 -6.76 10.42
CA GLY A 178 8.05 -6.47 11.21
C GLY A 178 8.65 -7.76 11.80
N ASP A 179 9.94 -8.01 11.57
CA ASP A 179 10.65 -9.09 12.26
C ASP A 179 11.20 -8.63 13.62
N GLN A 180 11.66 -9.59 14.43
CA GLN A 180 12.24 -9.33 15.76
C GLN A 180 13.54 -8.50 15.75
N PHE A 181 14.10 -8.24 14.57
CA PHE A 181 15.31 -7.44 14.38
C PHE A 181 14.99 -6.02 13.88
N GLY A 182 13.70 -5.67 13.78
CA GLY A 182 13.24 -4.37 13.30
C GLY A 182 13.29 -4.21 11.79
N ASN A 183 13.43 -5.31 11.03
CA ASN A 183 13.28 -5.25 9.58
C ASN A 183 11.81 -5.32 9.21
N TRP A 184 11.40 -4.47 8.26
CA TRP A 184 10.03 -4.42 7.77
C TRP A 184 9.95 -4.91 6.33
N ALA A 185 9.12 -5.91 6.12
CA ALA A 185 8.82 -6.52 4.84
C ALA A 185 7.50 -5.93 4.31
N HIS A 186 7.64 -5.03 3.34
CA HIS A 186 6.52 -4.43 2.63
C HIS A 186 6.17 -5.27 1.41
N TYR A 187 4.88 -5.58 1.28
CA TYR A 187 4.34 -6.35 0.17
C TYR A 187 3.89 -5.47 -0.98
N LEU A 188 3.72 -4.17 -0.75
CA LEU A 188 3.28 -3.23 -1.77
C LEU A 188 4.46 -2.52 -2.43
N ALA A 189 4.64 -2.75 -3.72
CA ALA A 189 5.63 -2.10 -4.56
C ALA A 189 4.96 -1.04 -5.44
N GLY A 190 5.13 0.23 -5.08
CA GLY A 190 4.48 1.34 -5.76
C GLY A 190 4.93 1.53 -7.21
N ARG A 191 4.02 1.99 -8.07
CA ARG A 191 4.24 2.14 -9.52
C ARG A 191 3.38 3.23 -10.16
N PRO A 192 4.00 4.16 -10.90
CA PRO A 192 4.93 5.18 -10.37
C PRO A 192 4.24 6.07 -9.30
N ALA A 193 4.84 7.20 -8.91
CA ALA A 193 4.31 8.00 -7.79
C ALA A 193 2.86 8.47 -7.99
N PRO A 194 2.12 8.68 -6.89
CA PRO A 194 0.74 9.14 -6.95
C PRO A 194 0.59 10.38 -7.83
N GLU A 195 -0.30 10.29 -8.81
CA GLU A 195 -0.79 11.43 -9.57
C GLU A 195 -1.77 12.19 -8.68
N VAL A 196 -1.47 13.45 -8.38
CA VAL A 196 -2.29 14.26 -7.48
C VAL A 196 -2.76 15.50 -8.23
N ASN A 197 -4.07 15.71 -8.26
CA ASN A 197 -4.68 16.94 -8.78
C ASN A 197 -5.45 17.63 -7.67
N GLU A 198 -5.03 18.84 -7.35
CA GLU A 198 -5.72 19.75 -6.43
C GLU A 198 -6.41 20.85 -7.24
N SER A 199 -7.63 21.19 -6.85
CA SER A 199 -8.49 22.18 -7.50
C SER A 199 -9.27 22.97 -6.44
N GLU A 200 -9.93 24.05 -6.84
CA GLU A 200 -10.80 24.82 -5.93
C GLU A 200 -11.97 23.98 -5.38
N THR A 201 -12.42 22.96 -6.14
CA THR A 201 -13.55 22.10 -5.76
C THR A 201 -13.13 20.90 -4.90
N GLY A 202 -11.86 20.53 -4.95
CA GLY A 202 -11.38 19.36 -4.21
C GLY A 202 -10.07 18.78 -4.70
N PHE A 203 -9.86 17.54 -4.28
CA PHE A 203 -8.63 16.77 -4.39
C PHE A 203 -8.92 15.45 -5.09
N SER A 204 -8.03 15.02 -5.98
CA SER A 204 -7.97 13.65 -6.46
C SER A 204 -6.54 13.12 -6.42
N LEU A 205 -6.41 11.84 -6.08
CA LEU A 205 -5.16 11.11 -6.11
C LEU A 205 -5.38 9.77 -6.82
N ARG A 206 -4.46 9.41 -7.71
CA ARG A 206 -4.40 8.08 -8.32
C ARG A 206 -3.02 7.47 -8.11
N GLN A 207 -3.00 6.21 -7.69
CA GLN A 207 -1.76 5.46 -7.52
C GLN A 207 -2.00 4.01 -7.93
N THR A 208 -0.96 3.37 -8.45
CA THR A 208 -0.96 1.93 -8.66
C THR A 208 0.16 1.31 -7.84
N THR A 209 -0.10 0.13 -7.29
CA THR A 209 0.90 -0.65 -6.56
C THR A 209 0.75 -2.12 -6.91
N TRP A 210 1.85 -2.87 -6.84
CA TRP A 210 1.83 -4.30 -7.02
C TRP A 210 2.04 -5.01 -5.69
N VAL A 211 1.28 -6.06 -5.44
CA VAL A 211 1.53 -6.99 -4.34
C VAL A 211 2.65 -7.93 -4.77
N LEU A 212 3.85 -7.67 -4.26
CA LEU A 212 5.08 -8.40 -4.55
C LEU A 212 5.71 -8.90 -3.24
N PRO A 213 5.71 -10.21 -2.98
CA PRO A 213 6.33 -10.77 -1.78
C PRO A 213 7.83 -10.41 -1.70
N PRO A 214 8.30 -9.89 -0.56
CA PRO A 214 9.70 -9.49 -0.43
C PRO A 214 10.61 -10.71 -0.23
N GLY A 215 11.70 -10.79 -1.00
CA GLY A 215 12.84 -11.68 -0.77
C GLY A 215 12.46 -13.13 -0.40
N ILE A 216 12.81 -13.52 0.83
CA ILE A 216 12.59 -14.88 1.38
C ILE A 216 11.12 -15.31 1.37
N PHE A 217 10.18 -14.36 1.39
CA PHE A 217 8.75 -14.66 1.36
C PHE A 217 8.25 -15.09 -0.02
N GLY A 218 9.05 -14.88 -1.07
CA GLY A 218 8.76 -15.40 -2.41
C GLY A 218 8.57 -16.92 -2.44
N LEU A 219 9.10 -17.65 -1.44
CA LEU A 219 8.99 -19.10 -1.32
C LEU A 219 7.72 -19.59 -0.61
N TYR A 220 6.96 -18.73 0.09
CA TYR A 220 5.74 -19.11 0.81
C TYR A 220 4.49 -18.86 -0.02
N ASN A 221 3.45 -19.69 0.15
CA ASN A 221 2.14 -19.41 -0.43
C ASN A 221 1.55 -18.19 0.29
N THR A 222 1.51 -17.04 -0.40
CA THR A 222 0.96 -15.78 0.11
C THR A 222 0.35 -14.99 -1.04
N VAL A 223 -0.35 -13.89 -0.73
CA VAL A 223 -0.90 -12.97 -1.73
C VAL A 223 0.23 -12.39 -2.59
N ARG A 224 0.06 -12.47 -3.91
CA ARG A 224 1.04 -12.07 -4.92
C ARG A 224 0.35 -11.86 -6.27
N GLY A 225 1.00 -11.17 -7.19
CA GLY A 225 0.48 -11.03 -8.55
C GLY A 225 -0.83 -10.26 -8.61
N LEU A 226 -1.02 -9.33 -7.68
CA LEU A 226 -2.12 -8.37 -7.72
C LEU A 226 -1.58 -6.98 -8.04
N GLU A 227 -2.24 -6.29 -8.94
CA GLU A 227 -2.14 -4.85 -9.11
C GLU A 227 -3.31 -4.22 -8.39
N ILE A 228 -3.03 -3.21 -7.57
CA ILE A 228 -4.04 -2.45 -6.85
C ILE A 228 -3.95 -1.02 -7.37
N GLU A 229 -4.96 -0.62 -8.12
CA GLU A 229 -5.18 0.78 -8.45
C GLU A 229 -6.04 1.42 -7.37
N GLN A 230 -5.57 2.55 -6.86
CA GLN A 230 -6.20 3.34 -5.83
C GLN A 230 -6.53 4.71 -6.39
N GLU A 231 -7.80 5.09 -6.31
CA GLU A 231 -8.29 6.44 -6.59
C GLU A 231 -8.87 7.01 -5.29
N VAL A 232 -8.40 8.20 -4.87
CA VAL A 232 -8.92 8.91 -3.70
C VAL A 232 -9.48 10.25 -4.13
N ILE A 233 -10.69 10.56 -3.69
CA ILE A 233 -11.36 11.84 -3.95
C ILE A 233 -11.79 12.44 -2.63
N GLY A 234 -11.51 13.73 -2.45
CA GLY A 234 -12.09 14.52 -1.37
C GLY A 234 -12.60 15.85 -1.92
N ARG A 235 -13.78 16.27 -1.47
CA ARG A 235 -14.40 17.53 -1.89
C ARG A 235 -14.44 18.51 -0.73
N HIS A 236 -14.20 19.79 -1.02
CA HIS A 236 -14.22 20.83 0.02
C HIS A 236 -15.63 21.13 0.57
N ASP A 237 -16.69 20.76 -0.14
CA ASP A 237 -18.08 20.94 0.28
C ASP A 237 -18.73 19.70 0.91
N VAL A 238 -18.05 18.55 0.92
CA VAL A 238 -18.52 17.32 1.62
C VAL A 238 -17.62 17.05 2.81
N GLU A 239 -17.99 17.58 3.98
CA GLU A 239 -17.17 17.57 5.19
C GLU A 239 -16.88 16.18 5.73
N GLY A 240 -15.64 15.95 6.16
CA GLY A 240 -15.25 14.73 6.86
C GLY A 240 -15.39 13.45 6.03
N VAL A 241 -15.33 13.54 4.69
CA VAL A 241 -15.41 12.38 3.80
C VAL A 241 -14.19 12.29 2.88
N LEU A 242 -13.58 11.11 2.82
CA LEU A 242 -12.64 10.69 1.78
C LEU A 242 -13.22 9.49 1.03
N LEU A 243 -13.47 9.65 -0.26
CA LEU A 243 -13.85 8.55 -1.13
C LEU A 243 -12.60 7.79 -1.55
N VAL A 244 -12.61 6.47 -1.44
CA VAL A 244 -11.52 5.59 -1.87
C VAL A 244 -12.08 4.50 -2.76
N ARG A 245 -11.66 4.47 -4.02
CA ARG A 245 -11.89 3.34 -4.93
C ARG A 245 -10.63 2.52 -5.05
N LEU A 246 -10.77 1.22 -4.82
CA LEU A 246 -9.72 0.24 -5.02
C LEU A 246 -10.13 -0.69 -6.15
N THR A 247 -9.26 -0.87 -7.14
CA THR A 247 -9.41 -1.86 -8.20
C THR A 247 -8.28 -2.87 -8.11
N TYR A 248 -8.65 -4.12 -7.88
CA TYR A 248 -7.73 -5.24 -7.78
C TYR A 248 -7.73 -5.96 -9.11
N ARG A 249 -6.56 -6.08 -9.73
CA ARG A 249 -6.35 -6.84 -10.96
C ARG A 249 -5.37 -7.96 -10.71
N ASN A 250 -5.75 -9.16 -11.12
CA ASN A 250 -4.82 -10.29 -11.07
C ASN A 250 -3.84 -10.19 -12.25
N ILE A 251 -2.61 -9.79 -11.97
CA ILE A 251 -1.51 -9.64 -12.92
C ILE A 251 -0.48 -10.78 -12.81
N SER A 252 -0.82 -11.88 -12.16
CA SER A 252 0.11 -13.00 -11.94
C SER A 252 0.68 -13.61 -13.24
N SER A 253 0.00 -13.45 -14.38
CA SER A 253 0.51 -13.87 -15.70
C SER A 253 1.24 -12.76 -16.46
N HIS A 254 1.25 -11.51 -15.95
CA HIS A 254 1.84 -10.37 -16.63
C HIS A 254 3.37 -10.53 -16.76
N PRO A 255 3.95 -10.37 -17.97
CA PRO A 255 5.39 -10.61 -18.19
C PRO A 255 6.31 -9.80 -17.26
N ALA A 256 6.00 -8.52 -17.05
CA ALA A 256 6.79 -7.65 -16.17
C ALA A 256 6.69 -8.05 -14.69
N TYR A 257 5.53 -8.57 -14.27
CA TYR A 257 5.37 -9.07 -12.89
C TYR A 257 6.19 -10.35 -12.71
N ARG A 258 6.16 -11.26 -13.69
CA ARG A 258 6.90 -12.54 -13.62
C ARG A 258 8.43 -12.40 -13.61
N GLN A 259 8.97 -11.29 -14.10
CA GLN A 259 10.39 -10.99 -13.90
C GLN A 259 10.73 -10.74 -12.42
N MET A 260 9.78 -10.23 -11.65
CA MET A 260 9.96 -9.91 -10.24
C MET A 260 9.59 -11.07 -9.32
N ASP A 261 8.52 -11.81 -9.68
CA ASP A 261 8.07 -13.01 -8.98
C ASP A 261 7.66 -14.07 -10.03
N PRO A 262 8.54 -15.03 -10.35
CA PRO A 262 8.32 -16.00 -11.43
C PRO A 262 7.29 -17.09 -11.09
N GLN A 263 6.69 -17.07 -9.89
CA GLN A 263 5.80 -18.13 -9.43
C GLN A 263 4.33 -17.70 -9.40
N PRO A 264 3.42 -18.57 -9.87
CA PRO A 264 3.60 -19.76 -10.70
C PRO A 264 3.82 -19.36 -12.17
N ALA A 265 4.44 -20.25 -12.94
CA ALA A 265 4.84 -19.95 -14.32
C ALA A 265 3.69 -19.45 -15.21
N GLU A 266 2.47 -19.95 -15.01
CA GLU A 266 1.28 -19.62 -15.83
C GLU A 266 0.40 -18.50 -15.23
N GLY A 267 0.78 -17.92 -14.08
CA GLY A 267 -0.11 -17.15 -13.24
C GLY A 267 -1.06 -18.05 -12.44
N GLY A 268 -1.72 -17.50 -11.43
CA GLY A 268 -2.60 -18.25 -10.54
C GLY A 268 -3.97 -17.60 -10.41
N THR A 269 -4.97 -18.41 -10.10
CA THR A 269 -6.34 -17.95 -9.84
C THR A 269 -6.56 -17.83 -8.34
N TYR A 270 -7.20 -16.75 -7.91
CA TYR A 270 -7.79 -16.65 -6.58
C TYR A 270 -9.25 -17.10 -6.63
N THR A 271 -9.60 -18.13 -5.86
CA THR A 271 -11.00 -18.50 -5.57
C THR A 271 -11.36 -18.05 -4.18
N ASP A 272 -12.65 -17.95 -3.86
CA ASP A 272 -13.12 -17.46 -2.55
C ASP A 272 -12.40 -16.17 -2.15
N ALA A 273 -12.27 -15.27 -3.13
CA ALA A 273 -11.50 -14.05 -3.00
C ALA A 273 -12.36 -12.93 -2.43
N TYR A 274 -11.77 -12.13 -1.55
CA TYR A 274 -12.39 -10.99 -0.91
C TYR A 274 -11.50 -9.77 -1.13
N ILE A 275 -12.04 -8.75 -1.79
CA ILE A 275 -11.38 -7.44 -1.88
C ILE A 275 -11.92 -6.56 -0.76
N ALA A 276 -11.08 -5.71 -0.17
CA ALA A 276 -11.46 -5.01 1.06
C ALA A 276 -10.72 -3.71 1.31
N PHE A 277 -11.32 -2.84 2.09
CA PHE A 277 -10.65 -1.70 2.70
C PHE A 277 -10.58 -1.88 4.21
N ALA A 278 -9.37 -1.91 4.76
CA ALA A 278 -9.12 -2.05 6.19
C ALA A 278 -8.63 -0.74 6.80
N LEU A 279 -9.05 -0.47 8.04
CA LEU A 279 -8.71 0.73 8.79
C LEU A 279 -8.40 0.37 10.23
N ASP A 280 -7.28 0.90 10.73
CA ASP A 280 -6.83 0.86 12.11
C ASP A 280 -7.12 2.21 12.75
N ALA A 281 -8.32 2.36 13.29
CA ALA A 281 -8.72 3.60 13.94
C ALA A 281 -8.22 3.58 15.38
N ASP A 282 -7.19 4.37 15.65
CA ASP A 282 -6.65 4.58 17.00
C ASP A 282 -7.15 5.94 17.46
N ILE A 283 -8.30 5.99 18.13
CA ILE A 283 -8.93 7.25 18.51
C ILE A 283 -8.35 7.69 19.86
N GLY A 284 -7.10 8.13 19.82
CA GLY A 284 -6.34 8.43 21.04
C GLY A 284 -5.84 7.16 21.72
N GLU A 285 -6.34 6.80 22.89
CA GLU A 285 -5.92 5.59 23.62
C GLU A 285 -6.60 4.32 23.05
N ALA A 286 -6.00 3.69 22.05
CA ALA A 286 -6.60 2.57 21.30
C ALA A 286 -7.20 1.41 22.13
N GLU A 287 -6.75 1.19 23.37
CA GLU A 287 -7.26 0.12 24.24
C GLU A 287 -8.70 0.37 24.75
N ASP A 288 -9.24 1.58 24.64
CA ASP A 288 -10.61 1.92 25.05
C ASP A 288 -11.58 2.17 23.88
N ASP A 289 -11.17 1.82 22.66
CA ASP A 289 -12.01 1.91 21.47
C ASP A 289 -13.07 0.81 21.39
N LEU A 290 -14.22 1.16 20.84
CA LEU A 290 -15.34 0.26 20.55
C LEU A 290 -15.74 0.33 19.08
N VAL A 291 -16.37 -0.75 18.59
CA VAL A 291 -16.86 -0.87 17.21
C VAL A 291 -18.38 -1.02 17.20
N SER A 292 -19.07 -0.32 16.30
CA SER A 292 -20.47 -0.58 15.98
C SER A 292 -20.72 -0.52 14.46
N TYR A 293 -21.95 -0.83 14.04
CA TYR A 293 -22.28 -1.14 12.65
C TYR A 293 -23.65 -0.59 12.25
N ASP A 294 -23.77 0.12 11.14
CA ASP A 294 -25.06 0.34 10.48
C ASP A 294 -25.10 -0.54 9.21
N PRO A 295 -25.56 -1.80 9.31
CA PRO A 295 -25.50 -2.76 8.21
C PRO A 295 -26.47 -2.42 7.07
N ASP A 296 -27.47 -1.56 7.31
CA ASP A 296 -28.38 -1.08 6.27
C ASP A 296 -27.73 0.04 5.45
N LEU A 297 -26.85 0.85 6.07
CA LEU A 297 -26.00 1.80 5.37
C LEU A 297 -24.70 1.19 4.81
N GLY A 298 -24.37 -0.06 5.17
CA GLY A 298 -23.09 -0.70 4.82
C GLY A 298 -21.90 -0.04 5.52
N LEU A 299 -22.10 0.44 6.76
CA LEU A 299 -21.13 1.23 7.53
C LEU A 299 -20.65 0.43 8.76
N VAL A 300 -19.34 0.32 8.92
CA VAL A 300 -18.68 -0.06 10.18
C VAL A 300 -17.95 1.15 10.73
N PHE A 301 -17.98 1.37 12.05
CA PHE A 301 -17.34 2.52 12.65
C PHE A 301 -16.80 2.25 14.05
N MET A 302 -15.75 2.99 14.39
CA MET A 302 -15.06 3.00 15.68
C MET A 302 -15.24 4.33 16.39
N TYR A 303 -15.16 4.27 17.72
CA TYR A 303 -15.27 5.40 18.62
C TYR A 303 -14.64 5.05 19.96
N ASP A 304 -14.04 6.03 20.64
CA ASP A 304 -13.62 5.86 22.03
C ASP A 304 -14.87 5.64 22.92
N ALA A 305 -14.84 4.59 23.73
CA ALA A 305 -15.97 4.14 24.52
C ALA A 305 -16.55 5.23 25.42
N GLN A 306 -15.73 6.18 25.91
CA GLN A 306 -16.13 7.19 26.88
C GLN A 306 -16.25 8.60 26.29
N PHE A 307 -15.93 8.80 25.02
CA PHE A 307 -15.81 10.11 24.38
C PHE A 307 -14.95 11.08 25.20
N ARG A 308 -13.77 10.63 25.63
CA ARG A 308 -12.80 11.36 26.44
C ARG A 308 -11.34 10.99 26.12
N GLU A 309 -10.72 11.76 25.24
CA GLU A 309 -9.30 11.64 24.90
C GLU A 309 -8.40 12.69 25.53
N GLY A 310 -7.60 12.29 26.54
CA GLY A 310 -6.68 13.18 27.24
C GLY A 310 -5.58 13.78 26.34
N GLY A 311 -5.18 13.04 25.29
CA GLY A 311 -4.16 13.47 24.33
C GLY A 311 -4.66 14.46 23.28
N PHE A 312 -5.98 14.57 23.10
CA PHE A 312 -6.56 15.38 22.04
C PHE A 312 -6.59 16.86 22.42
N GLN A 313 -6.33 17.73 21.44
CA GLN A 313 -6.28 19.18 21.62
C GLN A 313 -7.52 19.86 21.01
N GLY A 314 -7.63 21.19 21.08
CA GLY A 314 -8.65 21.95 20.33
C GLY A 314 -10.11 21.72 20.76
N GLY A 315 -10.34 21.27 22.00
CA GLY A 315 -11.68 20.97 22.50
C GLY A 315 -12.23 19.61 22.06
N TRP A 316 -11.39 18.75 21.49
CA TRP A 316 -11.71 17.38 21.08
C TRP A 316 -11.56 16.36 22.22
N ALA A 317 -10.87 16.73 23.30
CA ALA A 317 -10.62 15.86 24.45
C ALA A 317 -11.85 15.33 25.18
N ASN A 318 -13.02 15.98 25.05
CA ASN A 318 -14.27 15.53 25.70
C ASN A 318 -15.37 15.21 24.67
N ARG A 319 -14.98 15.09 23.40
CA ARG A 319 -15.87 14.79 22.28
C ARG A 319 -15.05 14.29 21.06
N PRO A 320 -14.16 13.30 21.24
CA PRO A 320 -13.41 12.74 20.12
C PRO A 320 -14.41 12.28 19.05
N ALA A 321 -14.03 12.46 17.80
CA ALA A 321 -14.82 12.06 16.65
C ALA A 321 -14.99 10.53 16.57
N LEU A 322 -16.01 10.09 15.85
CA LEU A 322 -16.16 8.71 15.40
C LEU A 322 -15.56 8.57 14.00
N VAL A 323 -14.99 7.41 13.68
CA VAL A 323 -14.40 7.10 12.36
C VAL A 323 -15.08 5.90 11.76
N GLY A 324 -15.45 5.94 10.49
CA GLY A 324 -16.14 4.83 9.84
C GLY A 324 -15.71 4.57 8.40
N VAL A 325 -16.02 3.36 7.95
CA VAL A 325 -15.87 2.90 6.57
C VAL A 325 -17.24 2.47 6.05
N ARG A 326 -17.73 3.17 5.03
CA ARG A 326 -18.98 2.85 4.32
C ARG A 326 -18.69 2.24 2.96
N VAL A 327 -19.33 1.14 2.61
CA VAL A 327 -19.31 0.63 1.23
C VAL A 327 -20.33 1.38 0.38
N LEU A 328 -19.87 1.95 -0.74
CA LEU A 328 -20.71 2.69 -1.68
C LEU A 328 -20.95 1.91 -2.97
N GLU A 329 -19.91 1.22 -3.46
CA GLU A 329 -20.04 0.34 -4.62
C GLU A 329 -19.26 -0.97 -4.41
N ALA A 330 -19.89 -2.08 -4.80
CA ALA A 330 -19.30 -3.42 -4.79
C ALA A 330 -19.50 -4.10 -6.15
N PRO A 331 -18.83 -5.23 -6.44
CA PRO A 331 -19.18 -6.07 -7.58
C PRO A 331 -20.65 -6.50 -7.50
N ALA A 332 -21.32 -6.55 -8.66
CA ALA A 332 -22.76 -6.75 -8.74
C ALA A 332 -23.20 -8.06 -8.06
N GLY A 333 -24.27 -7.99 -7.27
CA GLY A 333 -24.85 -9.15 -6.58
C GLY A 333 -24.10 -9.61 -5.33
N LEU A 334 -23.04 -8.90 -4.92
CA LEU A 334 -22.33 -9.18 -3.67
C LEU A 334 -22.81 -8.26 -2.56
N THR A 335 -23.02 -8.85 -1.39
CA THR A 335 -23.32 -8.12 -0.14
C THR A 335 -22.01 -7.87 0.61
N PRO A 336 -21.75 -6.63 1.06
CA PRO A 336 -20.59 -6.35 1.90
C PRO A 336 -20.62 -7.11 3.22
N ILE A 337 -19.44 -7.49 3.69
CA ILE A 337 -19.19 -8.01 5.03
C ILE A 337 -18.46 -6.92 5.81
N LEU A 338 -19.06 -6.54 6.92
CA LEU A 338 -18.51 -5.60 7.88
C LEU A 338 -17.96 -6.38 9.06
N THR A 339 -16.72 -6.14 9.46
CA THR A 339 -16.19 -6.80 10.65
C THR A 339 -15.13 -5.95 11.33
N ALA A 340 -14.81 -6.33 12.56
CA ALA A 340 -13.62 -5.90 13.24
C ALA A 340 -12.82 -7.10 13.76
N TRP A 341 -11.55 -6.88 14.08
CA TRP A 341 -10.71 -7.81 14.85
C TRP A 341 -9.81 -7.04 15.81
N PRO A 342 -9.49 -7.61 16.98
CA PRO A 342 -8.56 -6.98 17.91
C PRO A 342 -7.11 -7.16 17.43
N ARG A 343 -6.21 -6.28 17.84
CA ARG A 343 -4.76 -6.33 17.52
C ARG A 343 -4.12 -7.69 17.76
N SER A 344 -4.56 -8.41 18.80
CA SER A 344 -4.07 -9.76 19.12
C SER A 344 -4.29 -10.77 17.98
N GLU A 345 -5.16 -10.46 17.03
CA GLU A 345 -5.51 -11.26 15.85
C GLU A 345 -4.95 -10.71 14.54
N ASP A 346 -4.04 -9.74 14.62
CA ASP A 346 -3.31 -9.28 13.44
C ASP A 346 -2.56 -10.43 12.77
N TRP A 347 -2.51 -10.34 11.44
CA TRP A 347 -1.81 -11.30 10.61
C TRP A 347 -0.81 -10.62 9.71
N TYR A 348 0.13 -11.43 9.22
CA TYR A 348 1.12 -10.99 8.27
C TYR A 348 1.17 -11.96 7.09
N PRO A 349 1.21 -11.47 5.85
CA PRO A 349 1.32 -12.33 4.68
C PRO A 349 2.60 -13.17 4.76
N GLY A 350 2.57 -14.40 4.24
CA GLY A 350 3.68 -15.34 4.23
C GLY A 350 3.96 -15.99 5.59
N THR A 351 3.08 -15.82 6.57
CA THR A 351 3.23 -16.39 7.92
C THR A 351 2.07 -17.32 8.27
N VAL A 352 2.21 -18.07 9.38
CA VAL A 352 1.17 -19.02 9.83
C VAL A 352 -0.16 -18.35 10.22
N SER A 353 -0.15 -17.05 10.56
CA SER A 353 -1.37 -16.30 10.91
C SER A 353 -2.15 -15.80 9.68
N GLU A 354 -1.60 -15.92 8.47
CA GLU A 354 -2.24 -15.42 7.24
C GLU A 354 -3.64 -16.00 7.02
N SER A 355 -3.86 -17.26 7.41
CA SER A 355 -5.19 -17.89 7.37
C SER A 355 -6.24 -17.24 8.28
N ASN A 356 -5.82 -16.62 9.40
CA ASN A 356 -6.72 -15.83 10.24
C ASN A 356 -7.23 -14.60 9.47
N GLY A 357 -6.34 -13.94 8.74
CA GLY A 357 -6.69 -12.81 7.88
C GLY A 357 -7.77 -13.17 6.86
N TRP A 358 -7.64 -14.34 6.22
CA TRP A 358 -8.69 -14.84 5.33
C TRP A 358 -10.03 -15.00 6.06
N GLY A 359 -10.02 -15.59 7.26
CA GLY A 359 -11.22 -15.75 8.09
C GLY A 359 -11.89 -14.41 8.44
N TRP A 360 -11.11 -13.39 8.79
CA TRP A 360 -11.63 -12.05 9.06
C TRP A 360 -12.30 -11.43 7.83
N LEU A 361 -11.58 -11.42 6.70
CA LEU A 361 -12.07 -10.84 5.44
C LEU A 361 -13.27 -11.60 4.85
N ALA A 362 -13.41 -12.90 5.14
CA ALA A 362 -14.53 -13.74 4.73
C ALA A 362 -15.71 -13.73 5.70
N GLY A 363 -15.58 -13.11 6.89
CA GLY A 363 -16.59 -13.22 7.96
C GLY A 363 -16.75 -14.64 8.50
N GLN A 364 -15.66 -15.42 8.48
CA GLN A 364 -15.58 -16.83 8.88
C GLN A 364 -14.56 -17.01 10.01
N GLN A 365 -14.88 -16.42 11.16
CA GLN A 365 -14.11 -16.55 12.39
C GLN A 365 -14.49 -17.85 13.11
N ASP A 366 -13.97 -18.99 12.63
CA ASP A 366 -14.32 -20.31 13.18
C ASP A 366 -13.66 -20.60 14.55
N GLN A 367 -12.88 -19.66 15.10
CA GLN A 367 -12.28 -19.78 16.43
C GLN A 367 -13.29 -19.38 17.52
N SER A 368 -13.57 -20.28 18.46
CA SER A 368 -14.63 -20.15 19.48
C SER A 368 -14.56 -18.92 20.40
N ARG A 369 -13.45 -18.16 20.39
CA ARG A 369 -13.29 -16.93 21.19
C ARG A 369 -13.82 -15.67 20.50
N PHE A 370 -13.99 -15.67 19.18
CA PHE A 370 -14.55 -14.56 18.40
C PHE A 370 -15.74 -15.06 17.59
N PRO A 371 -16.89 -15.29 18.23
CA PRO A 371 -18.02 -15.91 17.56
C PRO A 371 -18.54 -15.03 16.42
N ARG A 372 -18.84 -15.67 15.30
CA ARG A 372 -19.52 -15.01 14.18
C ARG A 372 -20.86 -14.43 14.63
N HIS A 373 -21.17 -13.23 14.14
CA HIS A 373 -22.48 -12.63 14.33
C HIS A 373 -23.56 -13.38 13.53
N PRO A 374 -24.81 -13.50 14.06
CA PRO A 374 -25.89 -14.22 13.36
C PRO A 374 -26.30 -13.62 12.00
N ASP A 375 -26.16 -12.31 11.82
CA ASP A 375 -26.37 -11.63 10.53
C ASP A 375 -25.13 -11.80 9.64
N ALA A 376 -25.32 -12.35 8.43
CA ALA A 376 -24.24 -12.63 7.50
C ALA A 376 -23.49 -11.39 6.97
N ARG A 377 -24.08 -10.19 7.10
CA ARG A 377 -23.42 -8.91 6.77
C ARG A 377 -22.36 -8.53 7.79
N ILE A 378 -22.33 -9.19 8.95
CA ILE A 378 -21.45 -8.88 10.05
C ILE A 378 -20.57 -10.10 10.35
N GLY A 379 -19.25 -9.93 10.34
CA GLY A 379 -18.32 -10.98 10.73
C GLY A 379 -18.33 -11.17 12.24
N TYR A 380 -17.63 -10.30 12.95
CA TYR A 380 -17.55 -10.26 14.41
C TYR A 380 -17.98 -8.90 14.95
N ALA A 381 -18.83 -8.89 15.98
CA ALA A 381 -19.29 -7.67 16.64
C ALA A 381 -18.78 -7.64 18.10
N PRO A 382 -17.65 -6.96 18.39
CA PRO A 382 -17.15 -6.89 19.75
C PRO A 382 -18.06 -6.09 20.67
N THR A 383 -18.05 -6.44 21.96
CA THR A 383 -18.83 -5.76 23.00
C THR A 383 -17.98 -5.19 24.12
N VAL A 384 -16.66 -5.35 24.05
CA VAL A 384 -15.69 -4.89 25.05
C VAL A 384 -14.68 -3.96 24.37
N PRO A 385 -14.21 -2.91 25.06
CA PRO A 385 -13.16 -2.07 24.53
C PRO A 385 -11.87 -2.85 24.29
N ASP A 386 -11.19 -2.57 23.18
CA ASP A 386 -9.89 -3.13 22.78
C ASP A 386 -9.33 -2.33 21.60
N ASP A 387 -8.08 -2.59 21.26
CA ASP A 387 -7.40 -2.05 20.08
C ASP A 387 -7.92 -2.80 18.82
N TYR A 388 -8.94 -2.26 18.16
CA TYR A 388 -9.61 -2.89 17.01
C TYR A 388 -9.16 -2.34 15.66
N ARG A 389 -9.20 -3.20 14.64
CA ARG A 389 -9.24 -2.79 13.24
C ARG A 389 -10.63 -3.05 12.69
N ILE A 390 -11.12 -2.17 11.82
CA ILE A 390 -12.37 -2.36 11.07
C ILE A 390 -12.08 -2.62 9.60
N VAL A 391 -12.96 -3.40 8.96
CA VAL A 391 -12.87 -3.67 7.53
C VAL A 391 -14.25 -3.76 6.91
N ALA A 392 -14.32 -3.31 5.67
CA ALA A 392 -15.40 -3.62 4.77
C ALA A 392 -14.86 -4.45 3.60
N SER A 393 -15.35 -5.68 3.46
CA SER A 393 -14.93 -6.62 2.42
C SER A 393 -16.10 -7.06 1.54
N VAL A 394 -15.81 -7.50 0.32
CA VAL A 394 -16.80 -8.03 -0.62
C VAL A 394 -16.27 -9.29 -1.31
N GLY A 395 -17.08 -10.34 -1.33
CA GLY A 395 -16.76 -11.65 -1.87
C GLY A 395 -17.86 -12.68 -1.57
N PRO A 396 -17.65 -13.97 -1.90
CA PRO A 396 -16.49 -14.51 -2.59
C PRO A 396 -16.47 -14.16 -4.09
N LEU A 397 -15.27 -13.88 -4.58
CA LEU A 397 -14.96 -13.65 -6.00
C LEU A 397 -14.13 -14.81 -6.55
N ARG A 398 -14.10 -14.92 -7.87
CA ARG A 398 -13.09 -15.69 -8.60
C ARG A 398 -12.31 -14.71 -9.48
N LEU A 399 -11.01 -14.60 -9.25
CA LEU A 399 -10.11 -13.71 -9.99
C LEU A 399 -9.07 -14.55 -10.72
N MET A 400 -9.31 -14.83 -12.00
CA MET A 400 -8.34 -15.46 -12.90
C MET A 400 -7.30 -14.44 -13.36
N PRO A 401 -6.12 -14.85 -13.86
CA PRO A 401 -5.17 -13.91 -14.44
C PRO A 401 -5.81 -13.03 -15.53
N GLY A 402 -5.69 -11.71 -15.38
CA GLY A 402 -6.31 -10.69 -16.22
C GLY A 402 -7.60 -10.09 -15.65
N ASP A 403 -8.32 -10.83 -14.79
CA ASP A 403 -9.57 -10.36 -14.18
C ASP A 403 -9.31 -9.18 -13.24
N ALA A 404 -10.32 -8.33 -13.09
CA ALA A 404 -10.32 -7.24 -12.13
C ALA A 404 -11.67 -7.11 -11.41
N ALA A 405 -11.62 -6.63 -10.16
CA ALA A 405 -12.79 -6.28 -9.38
C ALA A 405 -12.53 -4.99 -8.59
N SER A 406 -13.56 -4.19 -8.39
CA SER A 406 -13.46 -2.89 -7.71
C SER A 406 -14.39 -2.80 -6.51
N LEU A 407 -13.92 -2.10 -5.49
CA LEU A 407 -14.64 -1.73 -4.28
C LEU A 407 -14.48 -0.21 -4.11
N THR A 408 -15.60 0.50 -3.95
CA THR A 408 -15.60 1.92 -3.61
C THR A 408 -16.12 2.07 -2.18
N VAL A 409 -15.32 2.67 -1.30
CA VAL A 409 -15.68 2.99 0.08
C VAL A 409 -15.60 4.49 0.35
N ALA A 410 -16.28 4.95 1.38
CA ALA A 410 -16.05 6.24 2.00
C ALA A 410 -15.44 6.03 3.39
N VAL A 411 -14.29 6.66 3.64
CA VAL A 411 -13.77 6.88 4.99
C VAL A 411 -14.42 8.15 5.51
N VAL A 412 -15.18 8.03 6.59
CA VAL A 412 -15.96 9.12 7.18
C VAL A 412 -15.53 9.39 8.60
N ILE A 413 -15.50 10.66 8.99
CA ILE A 413 -15.23 11.09 10.36
C ILE A 413 -16.25 12.15 10.75
N ALA A 414 -16.74 12.14 11.99
CA ALA A 414 -17.72 13.12 12.46
C ALA A 414 -17.68 13.28 13.98
N GLU A 415 -18.09 14.46 14.46
CA GLU A 415 -18.34 14.65 15.89
C GLU A 415 -19.46 13.73 16.38
N PRO A 416 -19.42 13.33 17.66
CA PRO A 416 -20.59 12.76 18.32
C PRO A 416 -21.71 13.79 18.44
N GLU A 417 -22.95 13.36 18.22
CA GLU A 417 -24.13 14.24 18.24
C GLU A 417 -24.31 14.88 19.63
N PRO A 418 -24.36 16.22 19.73
CA PRO A 418 -24.48 16.90 21.03
C PRO A 418 -25.71 16.44 21.83
N GLY A 419 -25.51 16.19 23.12
CA GLY A 419 -26.59 15.81 24.05
C GLY A 419 -27.02 14.34 24.00
N THR A 420 -26.36 13.51 23.18
CA THR A 420 -26.65 12.06 23.09
C THR A 420 -25.66 11.17 23.88
N PHE A 421 -24.58 11.77 24.38
CA PHE A 421 -23.55 11.14 25.20
C PHE A 421 -23.13 12.09 26.34
N VAL A 422 -22.40 11.55 27.31
CA VAL A 422 -21.75 12.31 28.38
C VAL A 422 -20.29 11.89 28.42
N SER A 423 -19.36 12.83 28.21
CA SER A 423 -17.92 12.54 28.25
C SER A 423 -17.51 11.90 29.58
N GLY A 424 -16.73 10.83 29.51
CA GLY A 424 -16.32 9.99 30.64
C GLY A 424 -17.35 8.92 31.04
N GLN A 425 -18.49 8.80 30.34
CA GLN A 425 -19.44 7.71 30.52
C GLN A 425 -19.38 6.77 29.31
N THR A 426 -19.25 5.48 29.57
CA THR A 426 -19.21 4.47 28.51
C THR A 426 -20.52 4.41 27.74
N VAL A 427 -20.44 4.50 26.41
CA VAL A 427 -21.55 4.22 25.48
C VAL A 427 -21.35 2.83 24.88
N PRO A 428 -22.17 1.82 25.23
CA PRO A 428 -22.01 0.47 24.69
C PRO A 428 -22.35 0.43 23.18
N PRO A 429 -21.74 -0.49 22.42
CA PRO A 429 -21.94 -0.56 20.96
C PRO A 429 -23.34 -1.10 20.59
N GLY A 430 -23.99 -1.80 21.53
CA GLY A 430 -25.28 -2.45 21.35
C GLY A 430 -25.28 -3.60 20.34
N ASP A 431 -26.42 -4.26 20.18
CA ASP A 431 -26.61 -5.23 19.11
C ASP A 431 -26.70 -4.47 17.77
N PRO A 432 -25.86 -4.79 16.76
CA PRO A 432 -25.93 -4.18 15.43
C PRO A 432 -27.32 -4.18 14.78
N LEU A 433 -28.18 -5.15 15.12
CA LEU A 433 -29.53 -5.30 14.60
C LEU A 433 -30.59 -4.51 15.37
N ASP A 434 -30.26 -3.92 16.51
CA ASP A 434 -31.15 -3.00 17.22
C ASP A 434 -30.98 -1.58 16.67
N PRO A 435 -31.94 -1.04 15.90
CA PRO A 435 -31.84 0.33 15.36
C PRO A 435 -32.03 1.41 16.44
N ASN A 436 -32.46 1.07 17.65
CA ASN A 436 -32.76 2.04 18.72
C ASN A 436 -31.61 2.22 19.72
N ARG A 437 -30.53 1.46 19.57
CA ARG A 437 -29.37 1.54 20.46
C ARG A 437 -28.77 2.94 20.47
N GLN A 438 -28.28 3.35 21.64
CA GLN A 438 -27.82 4.71 21.89
C GLN A 438 -26.73 5.16 20.91
N ILE A 439 -25.78 4.28 20.59
CA ILE A 439 -24.64 4.64 19.74
C ILE A 439 -25.05 5.16 18.35
N LEU A 440 -26.19 4.73 17.79
CA LEU A 440 -26.65 5.26 16.50
C LEU A 440 -27.11 6.72 16.59
N ARG A 441 -27.66 7.14 17.74
CA ARG A 441 -28.00 8.55 17.98
C ARG A 441 -26.74 9.39 18.14
N VAL A 442 -25.72 8.84 18.82
CA VAL A 442 -24.41 9.49 18.96
C VAL A 442 -23.72 9.63 17.60
N ALA A 443 -23.82 8.61 16.76
CA ALA A 443 -23.20 8.57 15.44
C ALA A 443 -24.01 9.27 14.33
N GLU A 444 -25.09 10.01 14.62
CA GLU A 444 -25.98 10.52 13.58
C GLU A 444 -25.25 11.42 12.56
N GLY A 445 -24.39 12.32 13.03
CA GLY A 445 -23.53 13.12 12.15
C GLY A 445 -22.62 12.29 11.24
N LEU A 446 -22.08 11.17 11.75
CA LEU A 446 -21.30 10.21 10.97
C LEU A 446 -22.16 9.56 9.88
N ARG A 447 -23.37 9.12 10.25
CA ARG A 447 -24.32 8.48 9.32
C ARG A 447 -24.73 9.43 8.19
N GLN A 448 -25.00 10.70 8.51
CA GLN A 448 -25.34 11.71 7.51
C GLN A 448 -24.17 11.99 6.55
N ARG A 449 -22.93 12.07 7.05
CA ARG A 449 -21.73 12.18 6.19
C ARG A 449 -21.54 10.94 5.32
N ALA A 450 -21.81 9.77 5.88
CA ALA A 450 -21.77 8.51 5.15
C ALA A 450 -22.78 8.51 4.00
N ILE A 451 -24.01 8.97 4.22
CA ILE A 451 -25.06 9.15 3.19
C ILE A 451 -24.60 10.15 2.11
N ALA A 452 -24.14 11.33 2.52
CA ALA A 452 -23.66 12.38 1.60
C ALA A 452 -22.47 11.95 0.73
N ALA A 453 -21.70 10.93 1.14
CA ALA A 453 -20.60 10.40 0.34
C ALA A 453 -21.05 9.84 -1.03
N GLU A 454 -22.33 9.50 -1.22
CA GLU A 454 -22.88 9.12 -2.53
C GLU A 454 -22.72 10.22 -3.58
N GLU A 455 -22.78 11.49 -3.17
CA GLU A 455 -22.59 12.65 -4.06
C GLU A 455 -21.19 12.70 -4.68
N LEU A 456 -20.24 11.95 -4.12
CA LEU A 456 -18.87 11.86 -4.64
C LEU A 456 -18.71 10.81 -5.75
N LEU A 457 -19.65 9.87 -5.90
CA LEU A 457 -19.54 8.78 -6.87
C LEU A 457 -19.53 9.29 -8.32
N ASP A 458 -20.31 10.32 -8.62
CA ASP A 458 -20.41 10.91 -9.96
C ASP A 458 -19.11 11.58 -10.43
N LEU A 459 -18.17 11.83 -9.51
CA LEU A 459 -16.86 12.43 -9.80
C LEU A 459 -15.80 11.39 -10.15
N LEU A 460 -16.04 10.12 -9.83
CA LEU A 460 -15.12 9.09 -10.19
C LEU A 460 -15.16 8.89 -11.72
N PRO A 461 -14.01 8.76 -12.39
CA PRO A 461 -13.99 8.36 -13.79
C PRO A 461 -14.81 7.09 -13.98
N ALA A 462 -15.50 6.98 -15.12
CA ALA A 462 -16.15 5.75 -15.51
C ALA A 462 -15.13 4.59 -15.43
N ARG A 463 -15.58 3.44 -14.90
CA ARG A 463 -14.74 2.23 -14.79
C ARG A 463 -14.18 1.89 -16.18
N ARG A 464 -12.85 1.88 -16.30
CA ARG A 464 -12.14 1.60 -17.56
C ARG A 464 -12.09 0.11 -17.87
#